data_AF-A0A955JZL3-F1
#
_entry.id   AF-A0A955JZL3-F1
#
_cell.length_a   1.000
_cell.length_b   1.000
_cell.length_c   1.000
_cell.angle_alpha   90.00
_cell.angle_beta   90.00
_cell.angle_gamma   90.00
#
_symmetry.space_group_name_H-M   'P 1'
#
loop_
_entity.id
_entity.type
_entity.pdbx_description
1 polymer ?
#
loop_
_entity_poly.entity_id
_entity_poly.type
_entity_poly.pdbx_seq_one_letter_code
_entity_poly.pdbx_strand_id
1 'polypeptide(L)'
;MFQLDDKFLQDVGLGGMPEEQKQAFLAYFREQLELRVGTRLSEGLTDAQLDEFESFIDRDEDKVNTWLAANVPNFAEDQVWQQLKAGAPSDIPELVVKAEYASLKWLGLNRPDYRDVVAAVMQELKNETIKNRDAILGTVSEAQTPPQSGQGDQGLAA
;
A
#
# COMPACT_ATOMS: atom_id res chain seq x y z
N MET A 1 10.11 -1.74 -9.46
CA MET A 1 8.86 -1.54 -8.68
C MET A 1 8.61 -2.84 -7.94
N PHE A 2 8.33 -2.79 -6.63
CA PHE A 2 8.01 -4.01 -5.89
C PHE A 2 6.63 -4.50 -6.31
N GLN A 3 6.54 -5.76 -6.74
CA GLN A 3 5.28 -6.39 -7.11
C GLN A 3 4.83 -7.25 -5.94
N LEU A 4 3.62 -7.01 -5.46
CA LEU A 4 2.98 -7.79 -4.40
C LEU A 4 2.05 -8.79 -5.08
N ASP A 5 2.61 -9.93 -5.47
CA ASP A 5 1.98 -10.98 -6.28
C ASP A 5 2.40 -12.38 -5.81
N ASP A 6 2.03 -13.43 -6.55
CA ASP A 6 2.44 -14.80 -6.26
C ASP A 6 3.96 -14.99 -6.19
N LYS A 7 4.73 -14.22 -6.97
CA LYS A 7 6.18 -14.33 -6.91
C LYS A 7 6.71 -13.80 -5.58
N PHE A 8 6.16 -12.70 -5.08
CA PHE A 8 6.47 -12.23 -3.72
C PHE A 8 6.13 -13.30 -2.67
N LEU A 9 4.97 -13.94 -2.77
CA LEU A 9 4.56 -15.01 -1.84
C LEU A 9 5.51 -16.22 -1.89
N GLN A 10 5.97 -16.61 -3.08
CA GLN A 10 6.99 -17.65 -3.23
C GLN A 10 8.30 -17.25 -2.54
N ASP A 11 8.76 -16.03 -2.77
CA ASP A 11 10.02 -15.51 -2.21
C ASP A 11 10.02 -15.47 -0.66
N VAL A 12 8.84 -15.29 -0.03
CA VAL A 12 8.69 -15.32 1.44
C VAL A 12 8.28 -16.69 2.00
N GLY A 13 8.14 -17.71 1.14
CA GLY A 13 7.79 -19.06 1.52
C GLY A 13 6.30 -19.29 1.83
N LEU A 14 5.42 -18.39 1.37
CA LEU A 14 3.96 -18.46 1.52
C LEU A 14 3.24 -18.87 0.22
N GLY A 15 3.99 -19.26 -0.83
CA GLY A 15 3.42 -19.62 -2.14
C GLY A 15 2.48 -20.83 -2.13
N GLY A 16 2.54 -21.67 -1.10
CA GLY A 16 1.69 -22.85 -0.92
C GLY A 16 0.33 -22.58 -0.26
N MET A 17 0.04 -21.34 0.13
CA MET A 17 -1.25 -20.99 0.73
C MET A 17 -2.41 -21.14 -0.29
N PRO A 18 -3.62 -21.46 0.15
CA PRO A 18 -4.84 -21.33 -0.65
C PRO A 18 -5.02 -19.92 -1.22
N GLU A 19 -5.62 -19.83 -2.41
CA GLU A 19 -5.76 -18.56 -3.13
C GLU A 19 -6.44 -17.46 -2.30
N GLU A 20 -7.53 -17.79 -1.60
CA GLU A 20 -8.24 -16.84 -0.75
C GLU A 20 -7.33 -16.25 0.35
N GLN A 21 -6.48 -17.08 0.95
CA GLN A 21 -5.56 -16.67 2.01
C GLN A 21 -4.37 -15.90 1.45
N LYS A 22 -3.90 -16.24 0.23
CA LYS A 22 -2.92 -15.42 -0.49
C LYS A 22 -3.43 -14.02 -0.73
N GLN A 23 -4.66 -13.88 -1.23
CA GLN A 23 -5.27 -12.57 -1.48
C GLN A 23 -5.45 -11.79 -0.18
N ALA A 24 -5.95 -12.42 0.88
CA ALA A 24 -6.09 -11.80 2.19
C ALA A 24 -4.72 -11.35 2.76
N PHE A 25 -3.68 -12.19 2.66
CA PHE A 25 -2.34 -11.84 3.11
C PHE A 25 -1.74 -10.68 2.30
N LEU A 26 -1.88 -10.69 0.97
CA LEU A 26 -1.39 -9.61 0.12
C LEU A 26 -2.11 -8.29 0.41
N ALA A 27 -3.42 -8.32 0.68
CA ALA A 27 -4.18 -7.14 1.10
C ALA A 27 -3.66 -6.60 2.44
N TYR A 28 -3.56 -7.46 3.45
CA TYR A 28 -2.98 -7.09 4.75
C TYR A 28 -1.56 -6.53 4.62
N PHE A 29 -0.71 -7.15 3.80
CA PHE A 29 0.66 -6.68 3.59
C PHE A 29 0.70 -5.29 2.94
N ARG A 30 -0.20 -4.98 2.00
CA ARG A 30 -0.33 -3.64 1.39
C ARG A 30 -0.70 -2.60 2.44
N GLU A 31 -1.71 -2.90 3.27
CA GLU A 31 -2.13 -2.00 4.36
C GLU A 31 -0.98 -1.73 5.33
N GLN A 32 -0.21 -2.76 5.71
CA GLN A 32 0.95 -2.60 6.58
C GLN A 32 2.07 -1.79 5.93
N LEU A 33 2.33 -2.00 4.63
CA LEU A 33 3.31 -1.23 3.87
C LEU A 33 2.91 0.25 3.85
N GLU A 34 1.66 0.56 3.48
CA GLU A 34 1.14 1.92 3.42
C GLU A 34 1.23 2.62 4.78
N LEU A 35 0.79 1.96 5.86
CA LEU A 35 0.83 2.53 7.21
C LEU A 35 2.26 2.86 7.67
N ARG A 36 3.20 1.93 7.48
CA ARG A 36 4.59 2.11 7.92
C ARG A 36 5.34 3.11 7.06
N VAL A 37 5.11 3.08 5.75
CA VAL A 37 5.68 4.09 4.83
C VAL A 37 5.15 5.47 5.19
N GLY A 38 3.84 5.65 5.36
CA GLY A 38 3.24 6.92 5.76
C GLY A 38 3.84 7.46 7.07
N THR A 39 3.98 6.61 8.08
CA THR A 39 4.59 6.96 9.36
C THR A 39 6.05 7.42 9.21
N ARG A 40 6.88 6.69 8.45
CA ARG A 40 8.29 7.08 8.26
C ARG A 40 8.48 8.31 7.40
N LEU A 41 7.58 8.52 6.44
CA LEU A 41 7.60 9.73 5.61
C LEU A 41 7.18 10.97 6.40
N SER A 42 6.29 10.81 7.40
CA SER A 42 5.91 11.91 8.29
C SER A 42 6.97 12.25 9.34
N GLU A 43 7.83 11.29 9.72
CA GLU A 43 8.95 11.55 10.64
C GLU A 43 9.86 12.69 10.14
N GLY A 44 10.00 13.74 10.95
CA GLY A 44 10.85 14.89 10.63
C GLY A 44 10.22 15.94 9.72
N LEU A 45 8.97 15.74 9.28
CA LEU A 45 8.16 16.78 8.66
C LEU A 45 7.52 17.67 9.71
N THR A 46 7.37 18.95 9.39
CA THR A 46 6.62 19.90 10.22
C THR A 46 5.11 19.75 10.00
N ASP A 47 4.29 20.18 10.96
CA ASP A 47 2.82 20.16 10.84
C ASP A 47 2.34 20.86 9.56
N ALA A 48 2.95 21.99 9.19
CA ALA A 48 2.62 22.71 7.96
C ALA A 48 2.94 21.89 6.69
N GLN A 49 4.04 21.12 6.70
CA GLN A 49 4.39 20.23 5.60
C GLN A 49 3.46 19.02 5.52
N LEU A 50 3.00 18.51 6.65
CA LEU A 50 2.01 17.44 6.71
C LEU A 50 0.66 17.93 6.16
N ASP A 51 0.18 19.09 6.63
CA ASP A 51 -1.05 19.73 6.14
C ASP A 51 -1.01 20.01 4.62
N GLU A 52 0.15 20.43 4.12
CA GLU A 52 0.37 20.65 2.69
C GLU A 52 0.29 19.33 1.92
N PHE A 53 0.94 18.27 2.40
CA PHE A 53 0.89 16.96 1.76
C PHE A 53 -0.51 16.33 1.81
N GLU A 54 -1.20 16.41 2.96
CA GLU A 54 -2.57 15.94 3.15
C GLU A 54 -3.53 16.60 2.15
N SER A 55 -3.34 17.88 1.83
CA SER A 55 -4.17 18.57 0.84
C SER A 55 -4.13 17.93 -0.55
N PHE A 56 -3.02 17.29 -0.93
CA PHE A 56 -2.92 16.55 -2.18
C PHE A 56 -3.67 15.21 -2.09
N ILE A 57 -3.64 14.56 -0.93
CA ILE A 57 -4.36 13.29 -0.70
C ILE A 57 -5.88 13.53 -0.73
N ASP A 58 -6.34 14.60 -0.07
CA ASP A 58 -7.74 15.02 -0.04
C ASP A 58 -8.20 15.63 -1.37
N ARG A 59 -7.25 15.92 -2.27
CA ARG A 59 -7.49 16.56 -3.58
C ARG A 59 -8.19 17.91 -3.41
N ASP A 60 -7.74 18.69 -2.43
CA ASP A 60 -8.18 20.06 -2.24
C ASP A 60 -7.76 20.89 -3.45
N GLU A 61 -8.73 21.23 -4.32
CA GLU A 61 -8.46 21.87 -5.61
C GLU A 61 -7.74 23.22 -5.45
N ASP A 62 -8.16 24.03 -4.48
CA ASP A 62 -7.58 25.34 -4.25
C ASP A 62 -6.14 25.22 -3.76
N LYS A 63 -5.88 24.31 -2.80
CA LYS A 63 -4.52 24.08 -2.29
C LYS A 63 -3.60 23.45 -3.35
N VAL A 64 -4.08 22.46 -4.10
CA VAL A 64 -3.32 21.82 -5.19
C VAL A 64 -2.93 22.86 -6.25
N ASN A 65 -3.88 23.63 -6.75
CA ASN A 65 -3.62 24.62 -7.79
C ASN A 65 -2.70 25.75 -7.28
N THR A 66 -2.89 26.20 -6.04
CA THR A 66 -2.04 27.23 -5.41
C THR A 66 -0.61 26.74 -5.27
N TRP A 67 -0.42 25.52 -4.78
CA TRP A 67 0.91 24.95 -4.61
C TRP A 67 1.63 24.76 -5.95
N LEU A 68 0.93 24.25 -6.97
CA LEU A 68 1.49 24.08 -8.31
C LEU A 68 1.90 25.43 -8.92
N ALA A 69 1.06 26.46 -8.79
CA ALA A 69 1.40 27.80 -9.30
C ALA A 69 2.64 28.39 -8.61
N ALA A 70 2.81 28.14 -7.30
CA ALA A 70 3.94 28.66 -6.53
C ALA A 70 5.25 27.89 -6.75
N ASN A 71 5.19 26.56 -6.86
CA ASN A 71 6.37 25.70 -6.86
C ASN A 71 6.74 25.17 -8.25
N VAL A 72 5.75 25.02 -9.14
CA VAL A 72 5.91 24.40 -10.46
C VAL A 72 5.05 25.12 -11.52
N PRO A 73 5.25 26.44 -11.74
CA PRO A 73 4.33 27.27 -12.55
C PRO A 73 4.17 26.78 -14.00
N ASN A 74 5.18 26.11 -14.55
CA ASN A 74 5.17 25.56 -15.91
C ASN A 74 4.98 24.04 -15.92
N PHE A 75 4.26 23.47 -14.94
CA PHE A 75 4.08 22.02 -14.85
C PHE A 75 3.51 21.38 -16.11
N ALA A 76 2.74 22.13 -16.91
CA ALA A 76 2.19 21.66 -18.19
C ALA A 76 3.28 21.23 -19.20
N GLU A 77 4.48 21.83 -19.11
CA GLU A 77 5.63 21.52 -19.95
C GLU A 77 6.51 20.40 -19.37
N ASP A 78 6.28 20.01 -18.11
CA ASP A 78 7.05 18.97 -17.44
C ASP A 78 6.74 17.59 -18.04
N GLN A 79 7.79 16.84 -18.38
CA GLN A 79 7.67 15.51 -18.97
C GLN A 79 6.92 14.54 -18.05
N VAL A 80 7.10 14.64 -16.73
CA VAL A 80 6.40 13.79 -15.75
C VAL A 80 4.90 14.06 -15.77
N TRP A 81 4.50 15.34 -15.86
CA TRP A 81 3.10 15.71 -15.99
C TRP A 81 2.48 15.14 -17.28
N GLN A 82 3.17 15.31 -18.41
CA GLN A 82 2.70 14.80 -19.70
C GLN A 82 2.53 13.28 -19.68
N GLN A 83 3.47 12.55 -19.04
CA GLN A 83 3.38 11.11 -18.89
C GLN A 83 2.22 10.67 -17.99
N LEU A 84 2.02 11.33 -16.85
CA LEU A 84 0.88 11.04 -15.95
C LEU A 84 -0.45 11.29 -16.66
N LYS A 85 -0.58 12.43 -17.34
CA LYS A 85 -1.80 12.76 -18.08
C LYS A 85 -2.06 11.80 -19.24
N ALA A 86 -1.02 11.32 -19.92
CA ALA A 86 -1.16 10.34 -21.00
C ALA A 86 -1.47 8.91 -20.50
N GLY A 87 -1.00 8.56 -19.30
CA GLY A 87 -1.26 7.26 -18.67
C GLY A 87 -2.59 7.18 -17.90
N ALA A 88 -3.18 8.33 -17.54
CA ALA A 88 -4.44 8.40 -16.83
C ALA A 88 -5.62 7.96 -17.73
N PRO A 89 -6.54 7.12 -17.22
CA PRO A 89 -7.80 6.83 -17.90
C PRO A 89 -8.61 8.09 -18.17
N SER A 90 -9.37 8.12 -19.28
CA SER A 90 -10.11 9.31 -19.73
C SER A 90 -11.23 9.77 -18.81
N ASP A 91 -11.68 8.90 -17.91
CA ASP A 91 -12.73 9.16 -16.90
C ASP A 91 -12.18 9.76 -15.59
N ILE A 92 -10.86 9.82 -15.43
CA ILE A 92 -10.23 10.40 -14.24
C ILE A 92 -10.25 11.94 -14.34
N PRO A 93 -10.78 12.65 -13.32
CA PRO A 93 -10.73 14.11 -13.29
C PRO A 93 -9.31 14.65 -13.32
N GLU A 94 -9.07 15.74 -14.05
CA GLU A 94 -7.73 16.36 -14.13
C GLU A 94 -7.17 16.73 -12.76
N LEU A 95 -8.03 17.11 -11.81
CA LEU A 95 -7.65 17.37 -10.41
C LEU A 95 -6.95 16.18 -9.76
N VAL A 96 -7.38 14.95 -10.03
CA VAL A 96 -6.74 13.74 -9.49
C VAL A 96 -5.31 13.63 -10.01
N VAL A 97 -5.12 13.85 -11.32
CA VAL A 97 -3.79 13.80 -11.95
C VAL A 97 -2.90 14.95 -11.44
N LYS A 98 -3.47 16.14 -11.24
CA LYS A 98 -2.74 17.30 -10.67
C LYS A 98 -2.29 17.02 -9.24
N ALA A 99 -3.17 16.47 -8.41
CA ALA A 99 -2.86 16.12 -7.03
C ALA A 99 -1.76 15.03 -6.96
N GLU A 100 -1.84 14.01 -7.81
CA GLU A 100 -0.79 12.99 -7.94
C GLU A 100 0.55 13.63 -8.36
N TYR A 101 0.55 14.45 -9.41
CA TYR A 101 1.74 15.15 -9.84
C TYR A 101 2.33 16.07 -8.75
N ALA A 102 1.48 16.83 -8.05
CA ALA A 102 1.87 17.71 -6.95
C ALA A 102 2.53 16.91 -5.82
N SER A 103 1.92 15.80 -5.38
CA SER A 103 2.48 14.93 -4.36
C SER A 103 3.85 14.36 -4.74
N LEU A 104 4.05 13.95 -6.00
CA LEU A 104 5.35 13.46 -6.48
C LEU A 104 6.43 14.55 -6.44
N LYS A 105 6.12 15.76 -6.90
CA LYS A 105 7.05 16.89 -6.85
C LYS A 105 7.33 17.31 -5.42
N TRP A 106 6.30 17.34 -4.58
CA TRP A 106 6.42 17.67 -3.16
C TRP A 106 7.35 16.70 -2.44
N LEU A 107 7.20 15.39 -2.65
CA LEU A 107 8.10 14.38 -2.09
C LEU A 107 9.54 14.59 -2.57
N GLY A 108 9.74 14.91 -3.86
CA GLY A 108 11.07 15.19 -4.39
C GLY A 108 11.77 16.39 -3.72
N LEU A 109 11.01 17.37 -3.26
CA LEU A 109 11.52 18.57 -2.59
C LEU A 109 11.71 18.36 -1.08
N ASN A 110 10.77 17.68 -0.42
CA ASN A 110 10.70 17.61 1.05
C ASN A 110 11.18 16.27 1.62
N ARG A 111 11.12 15.17 0.84
CA ARG A 111 11.56 13.82 1.22
C ARG A 111 12.34 13.16 0.07
N PRO A 112 13.55 13.65 -0.26
CA PRO A 112 14.37 13.09 -1.34
C PRO A 112 14.75 11.62 -1.10
N ASP A 113 14.72 11.18 0.17
CA ASP A 113 14.92 9.81 0.62
C ASP A 113 13.66 8.93 0.51
N TYR A 114 12.54 9.43 0.00
CA TYR A 114 11.26 8.71 -0.11
C TYR A 114 11.41 7.30 -0.68
N ARG A 115 12.20 7.16 -1.76
CA ARG A 115 12.40 5.86 -2.42
C ARG A 115 13.16 4.88 -1.54
N ASP A 116 14.14 5.38 -0.78
CA ASP A 116 14.93 4.58 0.16
C ASP A 116 14.08 4.16 1.37
N VAL A 117 13.22 5.05 1.87
CA VAL A 117 12.26 4.76 2.94
C VAL A 117 11.32 3.63 2.52
N VAL A 118 10.69 3.72 1.34
CA VAL A 118 9.81 2.67 0.82
C VAL A 118 10.55 1.35 0.67
N ALA A 119 11.78 1.37 0.12
CA ALA A 119 12.58 0.17 -0.04
C ALA A 119 12.97 -0.47 1.31
N ALA A 120 13.33 0.34 2.30
CA ALA A 120 13.67 -0.13 3.64
C ALA A 120 12.47 -0.79 4.33
N VAL A 121 11.31 -0.13 4.33
CA VAL A 121 10.08 -0.68 4.93
C VAL A 121 9.66 -1.98 4.25
N MET A 122 9.71 -2.03 2.92
CA MET A 122 9.41 -3.24 2.16
C MET A 122 10.35 -4.40 2.54
N GLN A 123 11.64 -4.13 2.68
CA GLN A 123 12.62 -5.15 3.08
C GLN A 123 12.39 -5.63 4.51
N GLU A 124 12.03 -4.74 5.42
CA GLU A 124 11.72 -5.08 6.81
C GLU A 124 10.47 -5.96 6.90
N LEU A 125 9.37 -5.57 6.26
CA LEU A 125 8.14 -6.36 6.22
C LEU A 125 8.36 -7.74 5.57
N LYS A 126 9.17 -7.80 4.51
CA LYS A 126 9.58 -9.06 3.90
C LYS A 126 10.32 -9.95 4.92
N ASN A 127 11.29 -9.39 5.63
CA ASN A 127 12.06 -10.12 6.65
C ASN A 127 11.18 -10.58 7.82
N GLU A 128 10.23 -9.75 8.27
CA GLU A 128 9.26 -10.10 9.30
C GLU A 128 8.34 -11.24 8.85
N THR A 129 7.88 -11.20 7.60
CA THR A 129 7.06 -12.28 7.01
C THR A 129 7.83 -13.60 7.00
N ILE A 130 9.10 -13.58 6.56
CA ILE A 130 9.95 -14.78 6.55
C ILE A 130 10.17 -15.33 7.97
N LYS A 131 10.42 -14.44 8.95
CA LYS A 131 10.62 -14.84 10.36
C LYS A 131 9.36 -15.46 10.97
N ASN A 132 8.18 -14.96 10.61
CA ASN A 132 6.91 -15.41 11.16
C ASN A 132 6.19 -16.44 10.27
N ARG A 133 6.83 -16.90 9.19
CA ARG A 133 6.22 -17.77 8.17
C ARG A 133 5.53 -18.99 8.77
N ASP A 134 6.20 -19.70 9.67
CA ASP A 134 5.68 -20.95 10.22
C ASP A 134 4.44 -20.71 11.11
N ALA A 135 4.38 -19.56 11.81
CA ALA A 135 3.21 -19.17 12.58
C ALA A 135 2.02 -18.80 11.67
N ILE A 136 2.30 -18.12 10.55
CA ILE A 136 1.29 -17.78 9.52
C ILE A 136 0.71 -19.06 8.90
N LEU A 137 1.56 -20.03 8.55
CA LEU A 137 1.11 -21.31 7.98
C LEU A 137 0.40 -22.22 9.01
N GLY A 138 0.76 -22.11 10.30
CA GLY A 138 0.09 -22.81 11.40
C GLY A 138 -1.34 -22.32 11.63
N THR A 139 -1.54 -20.99 11.66
CA THR A 139 -2.88 -20.39 11.82
C THR A 139 -3.80 -20.70 10.64
N VAL A 140 -3.24 -20.79 9.43
CA VAL A 140 -3.94 -21.22 8.22
C VAL A 140 -4.50 -22.65 8.32
N SER A 141 -3.79 -23.54 9.00
CA SER A 141 -4.17 -24.95 9.12
C SER A 141 -5.32 -25.17 10.12
N GLU A 142 -5.39 -24.38 11.20
CA GLU A 142 -6.48 -24.45 12.19
C GLU A 142 -7.82 -23.92 11.65
N ALA A 143 -7.80 -22.87 10.83
CA ALA A 143 -9.00 -22.27 10.23
C ALA A 143 -9.71 -23.16 9.19
N GLN A 144 -9.08 -24.26 8.76
CA GLN A 144 -9.63 -25.19 7.77
C GLN A 144 -10.23 -26.47 8.35
N THR A 145 -10.25 -26.62 9.68
CA THR A 145 -10.89 -27.78 10.32
C THR A 145 -12.39 -27.53 10.45
N PRO A 146 -13.28 -28.18 9.66
CA PRO A 146 -14.70 -28.10 9.93
C PRO A 146 -14.98 -28.70 11.32
N PRO A 147 -15.94 -28.15 12.09
CA PRO A 147 -16.34 -28.77 13.35
C PRO A 147 -16.83 -30.20 13.04
N GLN A 148 -16.12 -31.21 13.54
CA GLN A 148 -16.60 -32.58 13.54
C GLN A 148 -17.91 -32.59 14.33
N SER A 149 -19.02 -32.66 13.61
CA SER A 149 -20.34 -32.96 14.15
C SER A 149 -20.26 -34.33 14.82
N GLY A 150 -20.23 -34.30 16.15
CA GLY A 150 -20.24 -35.47 17.01
C GLY A 150 -21.40 -36.38 16.66
N GLN A 151 -21.06 -37.52 16.07
CA GLN A 151 -21.92 -38.65 15.84
C GLN A 151 -22.13 -39.34 17.20
N GLY A 152 -23.27 -39.09 17.82
CA GLY A 152 -23.79 -39.78 19.01
C GLY A 152 -25.24 -39.31 19.14
N ASP A 153 -26.24 -40.12 18.83
CA ASP A 153 -26.60 -41.25 19.67
C ASP A 153 -27.51 -42.19 18.85
N GLN A 154 -27.03 -43.40 18.56
CA GLN A 154 -27.91 -44.53 18.26
C GLN A 154 -28.03 -45.34 19.55
N GLY A 155 -29.23 -45.44 20.11
CA GLY A 155 -29.57 -46.60 20.93
C GLY A 155 -30.66 -46.42 21.98
N LEU A 156 -31.55 -47.41 22.00
CA LEU A 156 -32.47 -47.81 23.08
C LEU A 156 -33.75 -46.96 23.25
N ALA A 157 -34.95 -47.52 23.40
CA ALA A 157 -35.41 -48.90 23.47
C ALA A 157 -36.95 -48.92 23.39
N ALA A 158 -37.46 -50.10 23.01
CA ALA A 158 -38.75 -50.73 23.36
C ALA A 158 -40.06 -49.91 23.24
#